data_AF-A0A4Q2Y5D5-F1
#
_entry.id   AF-A0A4Q2Y5D5-F1
#
_cell.length_a   1.000
_cell.length_b   1.000
_cell.length_c   1.000
_cell.angle_alpha   90.00
_cell.angle_beta   90.00
_cell.angle_gamma   90.00
#
_symmetry.space_group_name_H-M   'P 1'
#
loop_
_entity.id
_entity.type
_entity.pdbx_description
1 polymer ?
#
loop_
_entity_poly.entity_id
_entity_poly.type
_entity_poly.pdbx_seq_one_letter_code
_entity_poly.pdbx_strand_id
1 'polypeptide(L)'
;MSRSEIQHRADFSAIRYAQCWEDSRLLSGALLPAGRHCLSIGSAGDNSFALLADGAASVTAVEMNAAQVACIELRRAAYLTLDHAEFLQLLGSRPSQERVKLYRACREKMPADALAFWDSMPEAIANGIGSAGKFERYFALFRNWILPLAHSRRRVHALLEPRFREDRIGFYNEVWDNHRWRWIFQAFFSRTVMGALGRDPEFFKYV
;
A
#
# COMPACT_ATOMS: atom_id res chain seq x y z
N MET A 1 21.16 -18.87 -4.96
CA MET A 1 21.24 -17.51 -4.38
C MET A 1 21.37 -17.65 -2.88
N SER A 2 22.29 -16.92 -2.24
CA SER A 2 22.34 -16.88 -0.77
C SER A 2 21.09 -16.15 -0.26
N ARG A 3 20.49 -16.67 0.81
CA ARG A 3 19.38 -15.98 1.49
C ARG A 3 19.96 -14.81 2.28
N SER A 4 19.26 -13.68 2.28
CA SER A 4 19.61 -12.54 3.12
C SER A 4 19.32 -12.84 4.60
N GLU A 5 19.99 -12.14 5.52
CA GLU A 5 19.80 -12.32 6.98
C GLU A 5 18.33 -12.26 7.39
N ILE A 6 17.55 -11.33 6.82
CA ILE A 6 16.14 -11.16 7.15
C ILE A 6 15.26 -12.32 6.64
N GLN A 7 15.61 -12.93 5.50
CA GLN A 7 14.91 -14.11 4.96
C GLN A 7 15.09 -15.37 5.80
N HIS A 8 16.02 -15.36 6.77
CA HIS A 8 16.13 -16.42 7.78
C HIS A 8 15.23 -16.19 9.00
N ARG A 9 14.77 -14.97 9.23
CA ARG A 9 14.09 -14.57 10.47
C ARG A 9 12.63 -14.22 10.28
N ALA A 10 12.23 -13.90 9.06
CA ALA A 10 10.90 -13.44 8.73
C ALA A 10 10.30 -14.23 7.57
N ASP A 11 8.98 -14.42 7.60
CA ASP A 11 8.25 -15.05 6.50
C ASP A 11 8.02 -14.03 5.36
N PHE A 12 8.29 -14.47 4.14
CA PHE A 12 8.14 -13.71 2.90
C PHE A 12 7.14 -14.37 1.94
N SER A 13 6.25 -15.22 2.45
CA SER A 13 5.16 -15.83 1.70
C SER A 13 3.95 -14.91 1.50
N ALA A 14 3.76 -13.93 2.38
CA ALA A 14 2.59 -13.07 2.41
C ALA A 14 2.84 -11.67 1.82
N ILE A 15 1.77 -11.06 1.30
CA ILE A 15 1.75 -9.64 0.91
C ILE A 15 1.91 -8.80 2.18
N ARG A 16 3.04 -8.09 2.29
CA ARG A 16 3.32 -7.21 3.43
C ARG A 16 2.57 -5.89 3.31
N TYR A 17 2.70 -5.27 2.14
CA TYR A 17 2.04 -4.04 1.75
C TYR A 17 1.53 -4.23 0.32
N ALA A 18 0.24 -4.08 0.09
CA ALA A 18 -0.32 -4.18 -1.26
C ALA A 18 -0.13 -2.89 -2.07
N GLN A 19 0.28 -1.81 -1.40
CA GLN A 19 0.53 -0.50 -2.01
C GLN A 19 1.56 0.29 -1.19
N CYS A 20 2.29 1.18 -1.84
CA CYS A 20 3.05 2.25 -1.19
C CYS A 20 2.11 3.34 -0.64
N TRP A 21 2.51 3.95 0.48
CA TRP A 21 1.76 5.02 1.14
C TRP A 21 2.48 6.38 1.07
N GLU A 22 3.64 6.41 0.43
CA GLU A 22 4.42 7.61 0.15
C GLU A 22 3.78 8.46 -0.97
N ASP A 23 3.97 9.78 -0.90
CA ASP A 23 3.54 10.68 -1.96
C ASP A 23 4.51 10.59 -3.14
N SER A 24 4.03 10.05 -4.27
CA SER A 24 4.82 9.89 -5.48
C SER A 24 5.29 11.22 -6.08
N ARG A 25 4.58 12.33 -5.86
CA ARG A 25 5.01 13.66 -6.33
C ARG A 25 6.19 14.18 -5.54
N LEU A 26 6.21 13.94 -4.23
CA LEU A 26 7.37 14.26 -3.38
C LEU A 26 8.58 13.40 -3.78
N LEU A 27 8.36 12.11 -4.02
CA LEU A 27 9.40 11.19 -4.51
C LEU A 27 10.01 11.70 -5.83
N SER A 28 9.18 11.94 -6.84
CA SER A 28 9.65 12.35 -8.16
C SER A 28 10.24 13.75 -8.17
N GLY A 29 9.69 14.68 -7.39
CA GLY A 29 10.24 16.02 -7.22
C GLY A 29 11.63 16.02 -6.58
N ALA A 30 11.89 15.07 -5.67
CA ALA A 30 13.19 14.91 -5.03
C ALA A 30 14.20 14.17 -5.94
N LEU A 31 13.77 13.14 -6.66
CA LEU A 31 14.66 12.28 -7.44
C LEU A 31 14.92 12.76 -8.87
N LEU A 32 14.02 13.58 -9.43
CA LEU A 32 14.07 14.11 -10.79
C LEU A 32 14.37 13.01 -11.83
N PRO A 33 13.46 12.02 -12.01
CA PRO A 33 13.76 10.77 -12.70
C PRO A 33 13.94 10.90 -14.21
N ALA A 34 13.47 11.98 -14.85
CA ALA A 34 13.46 12.14 -16.29
C ALA A 34 14.82 11.80 -16.95
N GLY A 35 14.82 10.84 -17.88
CA GLY A 35 16.00 10.37 -18.61
C GLY A 35 16.98 9.51 -17.81
N ARG A 36 16.71 9.21 -16.54
CA ARG A 36 17.62 8.46 -15.65
C ARG A 36 17.31 6.97 -15.64
N HIS A 37 18.32 6.18 -15.27
CA HIS A 37 18.15 4.77 -14.92
C HIS A 37 18.03 4.67 -13.39
N CYS A 38 16.84 4.34 -12.89
CA CYS A 38 16.54 4.32 -11.46
C CYS A 38 16.63 2.90 -10.90
N LEU A 39 17.13 2.79 -9.67
CA LEU A 39 17.03 1.58 -8.85
C LEU A 39 16.00 1.84 -7.74
N SER A 40 15.01 0.97 -7.63
CA SER A 40 13.88 1.13 -6.70
C SER A 40 13.67 -0.14 -5.88
N ILE A 41 13.20 0.02 -4.64
CA ILE A 41 12.69 -1.10 -3.86
C ILE A 41 11.32 -1.46 -4.41
N GLY A 42 11.08 -2.75 -4.65
CA GLY A 42 9.88 -3.26 -5.32
C GLY A 42 8.59 -2.83 -4.66
N SER A 43 8.37 -3.15 -3.38
CA SER A 43 7.26 -2.62 -2.55
C SER A 43 5.91 -2.57 -3.27
N ALA A 44 5.48 -3.68 -3.88
CA ALA A 44 4.29 -3.80 -4.74
C ALA A 44 4.30 -2.95 -6.04
N GLY A 45 5.24 -2.03 -6.22
CA GLY A 45 5.60 -1.41 -7.49
C GLY A 45 5.17 0.04 -7.66
N ASP A 46 4.45 0.65 -6.72
CA ASP A 46 3.79 1.96 -6.92
C ASP A 46 4.82 3.03 -7.29
N ASN A 47 5.86 3.17 -6.46
CA ASN A 47 6.93 4.13 -6.65
C ASN A 47 7.75 3.81 -7.90
N SER A 48 8.00 2.53 -8.17
CA SER A 48 8.73 2.10 -9.35
C SER A 48 8.03 2.50 -10.64
N PHE A 49 6.71 2.30 -10.72
CA PHE A 49 5.92 2.73 -11.87
C PHE A 49 5.71 4.25 -11.92
N ALA A 50 5.63 4.94 -10.77
CA ALA A 50 5.56 6.39 -10.73
C ALA A 50 6.84 7.03 -11.32
N LEU A 51 8.02 6.54 -10.95
CA LEU A 51 9.29 7.01 -11.52
C LEU A 51 9.35 6.80 -13.04
N LEU A 52 8.84 5.66 -13.52
CA LEU A 52 8.77 5.37 -14.95
C LEU A 52 7.79 6.31 -15.66
N ALA A 53 6.61 6.54 -15.09
CA ALA A 53 5.62 7.48 -15.62
C ALA A 53 6.13 8.92 -15.67
N ASP A 54 6.98 9.32 -14.71
CA ASP A 54 7.61 10.64 -14.64
C ASP A 54 8.89 10.74 -15.49
N GLY A 55 9.11 9.78 -16.40
CA GLY A 55 10.07 9.89 -17.49
C GLY A 55 11.42 9.23 -17.24
N ALA A 56 11.57 8.37 -16.22
CA ALA A 56 12.78 7.54 -16.12
C ALA A 56 13.01 6.75 -17.41
N ALA A 57 14.26 6.69 -17.86
CA ALA A 57 14.65 5.87 -19.02
C ALA A 57 14.48 4.38 -18.72
N SER A 58 14.74 3.97 -17.48
CA SER A 58 14.41 2.64 -16.98
C SER A 58 14.29 2.64 -15.45
N VAL A 59 13.54 1.68 -14.91
CA VAL A 59 13.48 1.43 -13.47
C VAL A 59 13.75 -0.05 -13.20
N THR A 60 14.79 -0.35 -12.44
CA THR A 60 15.07 -1.69 -11.91
C THR A 60 14.45 -1.79 -10.53
N ALA A 61 13.38 -2.56 -10.39
CA ALA A 61 12.74 -2.84 -9.11
C ALA A 61 13.38 -4.09 -8.46
N VAL A 62 13.93 -3.94 -7.26
CA VAL A 62 14.52 -5.04 -6.49
C VAL A 62 13.56 -5.47 -5.40
N GLU A 63 13.17 -6.74 -5.42
CA GLU A 63 12.24 -7.32 -4.46
C GLU A 63 12.67 -8.75 -4.08
N MET A 64 12.67 -9.05 -2.79
CA MET A 64 13.05 -10.37 -2.27
C MET A 64 11.83 -11.22 -1.88
N ASN A 65 10.66 -10.59 -1.75
CA ASN A 65 9.41 -11.24 -1.43
C ASN A 65 8.65 -11.63 -2.71
N ALA A 66 8.48 -12.94 -2.95
CA ALA A 66 7.75 -13.43 -4.12
C ALA A 66 6.29 -12.94 -4.18
N ALA A 67 5.61 -12.78 -3.04
CA ALA A 67 4.26 -12.21 -3.00
C ALA A 67 4.24 -10.74 -3.44
N GLN A 68 5.28 -9.96 -3.11
CA GLN A 68 5.40 -8.59 -3.58
C GLN A 68 5.75 -8.52 -5.07
N VAL A 69 6.58 -9.45 -5.57
CA VAL A 69 6.80 -9.61 -7.03
C VAL A 69 5.47 -9.90 -7.74
N ALA A 70 4.64 -10.80 -7.20
CA ALA A 70 3.32 -11.07 -7.77
C ALA A 70 2.40 -9.83 -7.77
N CYS A 71 2.50 -8.96 -6.76
CA CYS A 71 1.77 -7.67 -6.76
C CYS A 71 2.27 -6.73 -7.87
N ILE A 72 3.59 -6.63 -8.05
CA ILE A 72 4.21 -5.83 -9.12
C ILE A 72 3.75 -6.32 -10.49
N GLU A 73 3.77 -7.64 -10.72
CA GLU A 73 3.37 -8.23 -11.99
C GLU A 73 1.88 -8.05 -12.30
N LEU A 74 0.99 -8.21 -11.32
CA LEU A 74 -0.43 -7.93 -11.54
C LEU A 74 -0.67 -6.46 -11.86
N ARG A 75 0.05 -5.54 -11.20
CA ARG A 75 -0.06 -4.11 -11.50
C ARG A 75 0.45 -3.77 -12.89
N ARG A 76 1.61 -4.32 -13.28
CA ARG A 76 2.14 -4.20 -14.64
C ARG A 76 1.11 -4.67 -15.66
N ALA A 77 0.54 -5.86 -15.46
CA ALA A 77 -0.48 -6.40 -16.33
C ALA A 77 -1.73 -5.50 -16.38
N ALA A 78 -2.16 -4.97 -15.25
CA ALA A 78 -3.29 -4.05 -15.20
C ALA A 78 -3.03 -2.75 -15.97
N TYR A 79 -1.85 -2.15 -15.86
CA TYR A 79 -1.49 -0.95 -16.65
C TYR A 79 -1.40 -1.21 -18.16
N LEU A 80 -1.09 -2.43 -18.57
CA LEU A 80 -1.04 -2.81 -19.98
C LEU A 80 -2.40 -3.18 -20.58
N THR A 81 -3.41 -3.43 -19.75
CA THR A 81 -4.69 -3.99 -20.18
C THR A 81 -5.90 -3.12 -19.85
N LEU A 82 -5.92 -2.51 -18.67
CA LEU A 82 -7.09 -1.82 -18.12
C LEU A 82 -6.98 -0.31 -18.33
N ASP A 83 -8.13 0.36 -18.48
CA ASP A 83 -8.17 1.80 -18.33
C ASP A 83 -8.02 2.23 -16.86
N HIS A 84 -7.89 3.53 -16.62
CA HIS A 84 -7.73 4.08 -15.28
C HIS A 84 -8.91 3.78 -14.35
N ALA A 85 -10.15 3.84 -14.84
CA ALA A 85 -11.34 3.61 -14.03
C ALA A 85 -11.46 2.13 -13.63
N GLU A 86 -11.19 1.22 -14.57
CA GLU A 86 -11.11 -0.22 -14.36
C GLU A 86 -10.00 -0.59 -13.38
N PHE A 87 -8.81 0.01 -13.53
CA PHE A 87 -7.71 -0.19 -12.59
C PHE A 87 -8.10 0.20 -11.16
N LEU A 88 -8.73 1.35 -10.96
CA LEU A 88 -9.21 1.78 -9.64
C LEU A 88 -10.27 0.84 -9.05
N GLN A 89 -11.08 0.20 -9.89
CA GLN A 89 -12.02 -0.84 -9.45
C GLN A 89 -11.29 -2.10 -9.00
N LEU A 90 -10.36 -2.62 -9.81
CA LEU A 90 -9.55 -3.81 -9.47
C LEU A 90 -8.74 -3.58 -8.18
N LEU A 91 -8.15 -2.39 -8.02
CA LEU A 91 -7.38 -2.01 -6.84
C LEU A 91 -8.25 -1.97 -5.56
N GLY A 92 -9.55 -1.73 -5.68
CA GLY A 92 -10.48 -1.57 -4.55
C GLY A 92 -10.69 -0.11 -4.13
N SER A 93 -10.12 0.85 -4.86
CA SER A 93 -10.30 2.29 -4.63
C SER A 93 -11.67 2.81 -5.11
N ARG A 94 -12.41 2.00 -5.86
CA ARG A 94 -13.81 2.24 -6.25
C ARG A 94 -14.67 1.00 -5.98
N PRO A 95 -15.95 1.17 -5.60
CA PRO A 95 -16.91 0.06 -5.55
C PRO A 95 -17.01 -0.61 -6.92
N SER A 96 -17.10 -1.93 -6.94
CA SER A 96 -17.21 -2.72 -8.17
C SER A 96 -17.68 -4.13 -7.86
N GLN A 97 -18.43 -4.72 -8.80
CA GLN A 97 -18.75 -6.15 -8.86
C GLN A 97 -17.94 -6.88 -9.95
N GLU A 98 -17.13 -6.15 -10.71
CA GLU A 98 -16.43 -6.64 -11.90
C GLU A 98 -14.98 -7.08 -11.61
N ARG A 99 -14.50 -7.00 -10.35
CA ARG A 99 -13.07 -7.21 -10.03
C ARG A 99 -12.51 -8.54 -10.51
N VAL A 100 -13.29 -9.62 -10.40
CA VAL A 100 -12.87 -10.94 -10.88
C VAL A 100 -12.72 -10.96 -12.40
N LYS A 101 -13.60 -10.28 -13.13
CA LYS A 101 -13.52 -10.13 -14.59
C LYS A 101 -12.31 -9.29 -14.98
N LEU A 102 -12.07 -8.17 -14.28
CA LEU A 102 -10.90 -7.31 -14.50
C LEU A 102 -9.58 -8.07 -14.26
N TYR A 103 -9.50 -8.83 -13.17
CA TYR A 103 -8.37 -9.72 -12.91
C TYR A 103 -8.18 -10.73 -14.04
N ARG A 104 -9.25 -11.36 -14.52
CA ARG A 104 -9.18 -12.32 -15.63
C ARG A 104 -8.61 -11.70 -16.90
N ALA A 105 -8.94 -10.46 -17.21
CA ALA A 105 -8.39 -9.73 -18.36
C ALA A 105 -6.87 -9.51 -18.25
N CYS A 106 -6.34 -9.33 -17.04
CA CYS A 106 -4.90 -9.14 -16.82
C CYS A 106 -4.06 -10.42 -16.97
N ARG A 107 -4.69 -11.60 -16.88
CA ARG A 107 -3.96 -12.89 -16.73
C ARG A 107 -2.94 -13.15 -17.84
N GLU A 108 -3.28 -12.84 -19.09
CA GLU A 108 -2.43 -13.13 -20.25
C GLU A 108 -1.09 -12.37 -20.24
N LYS A 109 -0.98 -11.30 -19.45
CA LYS A 109 0.24 -10.48 -19.33
C LYS A 109 1.08 -10.83 -18.10
N MET A 110 0.64 -11.79 -17.28
CA MET A 110 1.29 -12.18 -16.05
C MET A 110 2.13 -13.47 -16.23
N PRO A 111 3.29 -13.58 -15.57
CA PRO A 111 4.05 -14.82 -15.53
C PRO A 111 3.32 -15.89 -14.69
N ALA A 112 3.66 -17.16 -14.93
CA ALA A 112 3.00 -18.32 -14.31
C ALA A 112 3.00 -18.27 -12.76
N ASP A 113 4.11 -17.86 -12.15
CA ASP A 113 4.23 -17.80 -10.69
C ASP A 113 3.30 -16.74 -10.08
N ALA A 114 3.18 -15.58 -10.73
CA ALA A 114 2.27 -14.52 -10.28
C ALA A 114 0.79 -14.94 -10.45
N LEU A 115 0.48 -15.66 -11.55
CA LEU A 115 -0.86 -16.23 -11.76
C LEU A 115 -1.20 -17.25 -10.68
N ALA A 116 -0.32 -18.21 -10.42
CA ALA A 116 -0.54 -19.22 -9.39
C ALA A 116 -0.75 -18.58 -8.00
N PHE A 117 0.03 -17.55 -7.68
CA PHE A 117 -0.14 -16.79 -6.45
C PHE A 117 -1.52 -16.14 -6.34
N TRP A 118 -1.93 -15.33 -7.33
CA TRP A 118 -3.22 -14.63 -7.27
C TRP A 118 -4.43 -15.55 -7.42
N ASP A 119 -4.31 -16.66 -8.17
CA ASP A 119 -5.34 -17.68 -8.29
C ASP A 119 -5.62 -18.40 -6.96
N SER A 120 -4.63 -18.46 -6.07
CA SER A 120 -4.82 -18.97 -4.70
C SER A 120 -5.53 -17.98 -3.77
N MET A 121 -5.78 -16.73 -4.21
CA MET A 121 -6.33 -15.65 -3.39
C MET A 121 -7.61 -15.01 -3.99
N PRO A 122 -8.66 -15.80 -4.31
CA PRO A 122 -9.87 -15.27 -4.96
C PRO A 122 -10.60 -14.21 -4.11
N GLU A 123 -10.60 -14.35 -2.79
CA GLU A 123 -11.22 -13.36 -1.89
C GLU A 123 -10.47 -12.02 -1.91
N ALA A 124 -9.14 -12.03 -2.02
CA ALA A 124 -8.34 -10.80 -2.10
C ALA A 124 -8.66 -10.04 -3.40
N ILE A 125 -8.84 -10.75 -4.51
CA ILE A 125 -9.27 -10.17 -5.79
C ILE A 125 -10.67 -9.57 -5.66
N ALA A 126 -11.63 -10.31 -5.09
CA ALA A 126 -13.01 -9.85 -4.92
C ALA A 126 -13.12 -8.58 -4.05
N ASN A 127 -12.31 -8.50 -2.98
CA ASN A 127 -12.27 -7.36 -2.06
C ASN A 127 -11.45 -6.17 -2.59
N GLY A 128 -10.68 -6.36 -3.67
CA GLY A 128 -9.78 -5.37 -4.23
C GLY A 128 -8.34 -5.60 -3.79
N ILE A 129 -7.45 -5.76 -4.78
CA ILE A 129 -6.07 -6.23 -4.57
C ILE A 129 -5.25 -5.28 -3.69
N GLY A 130 -5.59 -3.99 -3.67
CA GLY A 130 -4.93 -2.99 -2.84
C GLY A 130 -5.18 -3.18 -1.35
N SER A 131 -6.14 -3.99 -0.93
CA SER A 131 -6.43 -4.28 0.48
C SER A 131 -5.78 -5.58 0.99
N ALA A 132 -5.11 -6.32 0.11
CA ALA A 132 -4.66 -7.70 0.39
C ALA A 132 -3.46 -7.78 1.35
N GLY A 133 -2.73 -6.68 1.57
CA GLY A 133 -1.54 -6.67 2.39
C GLY A 133 -1.81 -6.74 3.88
N LYS A 134 -0.81 -7.20 4.64
CA LYS A 134 -0.87 -7.25 6.12
C LYS A 134 -1.09 -5.85 6.70
N PHE A 135 -0.38 -4.85 6.17
CA PHE A 135 -0.45 -3.49 6.69
C PHE A 135 -1.78 -2.81 6.36
N GLU A 136 -2.33 -3.04 5.16
CA GLU A 136 -3.63 -2.49 4.78
C GLU A 136 -4.76 -3.08 5.63
N ARG A 137 -4.71 -4.36 5.97
CA ARG A 137 -5.64 -4.98 6.93
C ARG A 137 -5.51 -4.38 8.33
N TYR A 138 -4.30 -4.09 8.77
CA TYR A 138 -4.05 -3.43 10.04
C TYR A 138 -4.58 -1.98 10.07
N PHE A 139 -4.41 -1.22 8.99
CA PHE A 139 -5.06 0.10 8.85
C PHE A 139 -6.58 0.01 8.75
N ALA A 140 -7.12 -1.02 8.10
CA ALA A 140 -8.57 -1.25 8.07
C ALA A 140 -9.12 -1.52 9.47
N LEU A 141 -8.40 -2.31 10.29
CA LEU A 141 -8.73 -2.51 11.70
C LEU A 141 -8.74 -1.17 12.45
N PHE A 142 -7.68 -0.37 12.29
CA PHE A 142 -7.60 0.95 12.92
C PHE A 142 -8.77 1.84 12.51
N ARG A 143 -8.98 2.03 11.21
CA ARG A 143 -10.00 2.91 10.65
C ARG A 143 -11.41 2.50 11.07
N ASN A 144 -11.72 1.20 11.02
CA ASN A 144 -13.08 0.72 11.20
C ASN A 144 -13.46 0.57 12.69
N TRP A 145 -12.50 0.26 13.56
CA TRP A 145 -12.79 -0.13 14.94
C TRP A 145 -12.12 0.74 16.00
N ILE A 146 -10.95 1.31 15.72
CA ILE A 146 -10.15 2.04 16.72
C ILE A 146 -10.31 3.55 16.58
N LEU A 147 -10.23 4.09 15.37
CA LEU A 147 -10.43 5.51 15.10
C LEU A 147 -11.81 6.03 15.57
N PRO A 148 -12.92 5.28 15.45
CA PRO A 148 -14.22 5.69 16.01
C PRO A 148 -14.21 5.87 17.53
N LEU A 149 -13.27 5.21 18.22
CA LEU A 149 -13.07 5.40 19.64
C LEU A 149 -12.35 6.72 19.94
N ALA A 150 -11.70 7.38 18.99
CA ALA A 150 -11.07 8.69 19.20
C ALA A 150 -11.91 9.83 18.60
N HIS A 151 -12.52 9.59 17.44
CA HIS A 151 -13.18 10.61 16.64
C HIS A 151 -14.48 10.11 16.03
N SER A 152 -15.52 10.96 16.04
CA SER A 152 -16.76 10.67 15.30
C SER A 152 -16.50 10.71 13.79
N ARG A 153 -17.36 10.02 13.02
CA ARG A 153 -17.30 10.08 11.54
C ARG A 153 -17.33 11.51 11.01
N ARG A 154 -18.17 12.37 11.60
CA ARG A 154 -18.23 13.80 11.26
C ARG A 154 -16.88 14.49 11.44
N ARG A 155 -16.15 14.23 12.53
CA ARG A 155 -14.82 14.82 12.76
C ARG A 155 -13.77 14.28 11.81
N VAL A 156 -13.84 12.99 11.46
CA VAL A 156 -12.96 12.39 10.44
C VAL A 156 -13.19 13.01 9.08
N HIS A 157 -14.44 13.18 8.65
CA HIS A 157 -14.75 13.89 7.40
C HIS A 157 -14.29 15.35 7.46
N ALA A 158 -14.49 16.01 8.60
CA ALA A 158 -14.02 17.38 8.79
C ALA A 158 -12.50 17.48 8.60
N LEU A 159 -11.68 16.54 9.08
CA LEU A 159 -10.22 16.57 8.84
C LEU A 159 -9.86 16.63 7.35
N LEU A 160 -10.65 15.99 6.49
CA LEU A 160 -10.41 15.89 5.05
C LEU A 160 -10.99 17.06 4.24
N GLU A 161 -11.80 17.92 4.88
CA GLU A 161 -12.35 19.10 4.21
C GLU A 161 -11.23 20.08 3.83
N PRO A 162 -11.23 20.58 2.57
CA PRO A 162 -10.27 21.60 2.15
C PRO A 162 -10.35 22.84 3.04
N ARG A 163 -9.19 23.28 3.53
CA ARG A 163 -9.02 24.48 4.35
C ARG A 163 -7.75 25.21 3.94
N PHE A 164 -7.72 26.52 4.19
CA PHE A 164 -6.46 27.25 4.21
C PHE A 164 -5.51 26.67 5.25
N ARG A 165 -4.21 26.93 5.08
CA ARG A 165 -3.17 26.28 5.88
C ARG A 165 -3.36 26.55 7.38
N GLU A 166 -3.64 27.80 7.71
CA GLU A 166 -3.82 28.29 9.07
C GLU A 166 -5.03 27.60 9.72
N ASP A 167 -6.16 27.57 9.03
CA ASP A 167 -7.39 26.90 9.51
C ASP A 167 -7.20 25.39 9.69
N ARG A 168 -6.43 24.74 8.81
CA ARG A 168 -6.10 23.31 8.92
C ARG A 168 -5.26 23.04 10.17
N ILE A 169 -4.27 23.90 10.45
CA ILE A 169 -3.44 23.81 11.65
C ILE A 169 -4.29 24.05 12.90
N GLY A 170 -5.14 25.08 12.89
CA GLY A 170 -6.08 25.37 13.98
C GLY A 170 -7.00 24.19 14.27
N PHE A 171 -7.67 23.65 13.25
CA PHE A 171 -8.49 22.45 13.39
C PHE A 171 -7.72 21.26 13.97
N TYR A 172 -6.50 21.03 13.49
CA TYR A 172 -5.68 19.93 14.02
C TYR A 172 -5.39 20.14 15.52
N ASN A 173 -4.87 21.29 15.90
CA ASN A 173 -4.45 21.56 17.27
C ASN A 173 -5.62 21.60 18.26
N GLU A 174 -6.76 22.19 17.85
CA GLU A 174 -7.87 22.48 18.74
C GLU A 174 -8.93 21.36 18.78
N VAL A 175 -9.09 20.61 17.68
CA VAL A 175 -10.18 19.62 17.53
C VAL A 175 -9.64 18.20 17.42
N TRP A 176 -8.62 17.99 16.59
CA TRP A 176 -8.08 16.65 16.31
C TRP A 176 -7.17 16.15 17.43
N ASP A 177 -6.14 16.92 17.79
CA ASP A 177 -5.02 16.52 18.63
C ASP A 177 -5.32 16.56 20.14
N ASN A 178 -6.40 15.91 20.54
CA ASN A 178 -6.81 15.79 21.94
C ASN A 178 -6.14 14.59 22.65
N HIS A 179 -6.16 14.58 23.98
CA HIS A 179 -5.55 13.53 24.80
C HIS A 179 -6.05 12.12 24.44
N ARG A 180 -7.34 11.96 24.15
CA ARG A 180 -7.94 10.67 23.81
C ARG A 180 -7.39 10.13 22.49
N TRP A 181 -7.27 10.99 21.47
CA TRP A 181 -6.59 10.67 20.22
C TRP A 181 -5.13 10.26 20.45
N ARG A 182 -4.36 11.08 21.18
CA ARG A 182 -2.93 10.81 21.45
C ARG A 182 -2.73 9.45 22.11
N TRP A 183 -3.48 9.14 23.16
CA TRP A 183 -3.39 7.85 23.86
C TRP A 183 -3.76 6.66 22.97
N ILE A 184 -4.90 6.73 22.27
CA ILE A 184 -5.35 5.64 21.39
C ILE A 184 -4.35 5.41 20.26
N PHE A 185 -3.87 6.48 19.64
CA PHE A 185 -2.91 6.41 18.55
C PHE A 185 -1.58 5.82 19.01
N GLN A 186 -1.02 6.32 20.12
CA GLN A 186 0.23 5.81 20.70
C GLN A 186 0.12 4.35 21.12
N ALA A 187 -0.98 3.95 21.74
CA ALA A 187 -1.19 2.56 22.16
C ALA A 187 -1.31 1.63 20.95
N PHE A 188 -2.17 1.98 19.99
CA PHE A 188 -2.43 1.12 18.83
C PHE A 188 -1.19 0.98 17.93
N PHE A 189 -0.48 2.07 17.66
CA PHE A 189 0.74 2.06 16.83
C PHE A 189 2.02 1.85 17.65
N SER A 190 1.92 1.37 18.89
CA SER A 190 3.08 0.95 19.68
C SER A 190 3.83 -0.20 19.00
N ARG A 191 5.14 -0.33 19.27
CA ARG A 191 5.99 -1.43 18.75
C ARG A 191 5.38 -2.81 19.02
N THR A 192 4.79 -2.98 20.21
CA THR A 192 4.18 -4.24 20.64
C THR A 192 2.96 -4.60 19.78
N VAL A 193 2.00 -3.69 19.66
CA VAL A 193 0.77 -3.96 18.89
C VAL A 193 1.07 -4.06 17.40
N MET A 194 1.96 -3.21 16.89
CA MET A 194 2.35 -3.22 15.49
C MET A 194 3.15 -4.48 15.14
N GLY A 195 4.05 -4.96 16.00
CA GLY A 195 4.77 -6.22 15.82
C GLY A 195 3.86 -7.45 15.84
N ALA A 196 2.81 -7.43 16.66
CA ALA A 196 1.84 -8.52 16.70
C ALA A 196 0.92 -8.56 15.47
N LEU A 197 0.38 -7.41 15.06
CA LEU A 197 -0.74 -7.36 14.12
C LEU A 197 -0.41 -6.72 12.76
N GLY A 198 0.45 -5.71 12.70
CA GLY A 198 0.64 -4.88 11.51
C GLY A 198 1.90 -5.15 10.70
N ARG A 199 3.01 -5.42 11.38
CA ARG A 199 4.34 -5.69 10.81
C ARG A 199 4.91 -6.96 11.42
N ASP A 200 6.06 -7.37 10.94
CA ASP A 200 6.79 -8.50 11.52
C ASP A 200 7.74 -7.95 12.59
N PRO A 201 7.80 -8.54 13.80
CA PRO A 201 8.62 -8.05 14.91
C PRO A 201 10.10 -7.84 14.56
N GLU A 202 10.64 -8.65 13.66
CA GLU A 202 12.06 -8.59 13.26
C GLU A 202 12.43 -7.26 12.60
N PHE A 203 11.45 -6.55 12.03
CA PHE A 203 11.66 -5.24 11.40
C PHE A 203 11.83 -4.10 12.40
N PHE A 204 11.47 -4.32 13.66
CA PHE A 204 11.73 -3.35 14.73
C PHE A 204 13.12 -3.51 15.34
N LYS A 205 13.88 -4.56 15.00
CA LYS A 205 15.20 -4.79 15.60
C LYS A 205 16.20 -3.68 15.30
N TYR A 206 16.04 -2.98 14.18
CA TYR A 206 16.96 -1.97 13.69
C TYR A 206 16.38 -0.53 13.73
N VAL A 207 15.28 -0.33 14.47
CA VAL A 207 14.58 0.96 14.66
C VAL A 207 14.37 1.25 16.13
#